data_AF-A0A090V612-F1
#
_entry.id   AF-A0A090V612-F1
#
_cell.length_a   1.000
_cell.length_b   1.000
_cell.length_c   1.000
_cell.angle_alpha   90.00
_cell.angle_beta   90.00
_cell.angle_gamma   90.00
#
_symmetry.space_group_name_H-M   'P 1'
#
loop_
_entity.id
_entity.type
_entity.pdbx_description
1 polymer ?
#
loop_
_entity_poly.entity_id
_entity_poly.type
_entity_poly.pdbx_seq_one_letter_code
_entity_poly.pdbx_strand_id
1 'polypeptide(L)' 'MSEKQTRWNDEELKMLQTHNNQQIAELTGRPLVEVEDRRLLANIERNCWDVWDPENAE' A
#
# COMPACT_ATOMS: atom_id res chain seq x y z
N MET A 1 18.95 13.41 -3.79
CA MET A 1 17.66 12.69 -3.69
C MET A 1 18.00 11.24 -3.44
N SER A 2 17.75 10.73 -2.24
CA SER A 2 18.20 9.38 -1.85
C SER A 2 17.28 8.33 -2.49
N GLU A 3 17.83 7.41 -3.27
CA GLU A 3 17.15 6.30 -3.99
C GLU A 3 16.42 5.28 -3.08
N LYS A 4 16.26 5.59 -1.79
CA LYS A 4 15.70 4.69 -0.78
C LYS A 4 14.18 4.66 -0.68
N GLN A 5 13.46 5.58 -1.33
CA GLN A 5 12.01 5.73 -1.11
C GLN A 5 11.12 4.93 -2.07
N THR A 6 11.59 4.56 -3.26
CA THR A 6 10.66 4.13 -4.32
C THR A 6 10.23 2.66 -4.22
N ARG A 7 10.95 1.81 -3.49
CA ARG A 7 10.68 0.36 -3.46
C ARG A 7 10.34 -0.12 -2.06
N TRP A 8 9.12 -0.62 -1.89
CA TRP A 8 8.68 -1.34 -0.70
C TRP A 8 9.32 -2.72 -0.67
N ASN A 9 9.90 -3.11 0.46
CA ASN A 9 10.47 -4.45 0.65
C ASN A 9 9.40 -5.45 1.14
N ASP A 10 9.71 -6.75 1.09
CA ASP A 10 8.76 -7.81 1.46
C ASP A 10 8.30 -7.75 2.92
N GLU A 11 9.14 -7.24 3.84
CA GLU A 11 8.75 -7.06 5.25
C GLU A 11 7.74 -5.93 5.40
N GLU A 12 7.97 -4.79 4.73
CA GLU A 12 7.04 -3.66 4.71
C GLU A 12 5.71 -4.07 4.05
N LEU A 13 5.75 -4.88 2.97
CA LEU A 13 4.55 -5.42 2.33
C LEU A 13 3.77 -6.38 3.25
N LYS A 14 4.45 -7.15 4.10
CA LYS A 14 3.80 -7.96 5.14
C LYS A 14 3.19 -7.10 6.24
N MET A 15 3.84 -5.98 6.61
CA MET A 15 3.30 -5.05 7.59
C MET A 15 1.97 -4.43 7.11
N LEU A 16 1.84 -4.12 5.81
CA LEU A 16 0.58 -3.66 5.20
C LEU A 16 -0.59 -4.62 5.35
N GLN A 17 -0.35 -5.90 5.69
CA GLN A 17 -1.40 -6.89 5.91
C GLN A 17 -1.73 -7.09 7.40
N THR A 18 -0.86 -6.65 8.31
CA THR A 18 -0.91 -7.02 9.73
C THR A 18 -1.02 -5.84 10.70
N HIS A 19 -0.55 -4.65 10.31
CA HIS A 19 -0.47 -3.46 11.16
C HIS A 19 -1.39 -2.34 10.66
N ASN A 20 -1.79 -1.39 11.51
CA ASN A 20 -2.50 -0.20 11.03
C ASN A 20 -1.54 0.82 10.40
N ASN A 21 -2.07 1.83 9.68
CA ASN A 21 -1.22 2.77 8.93
C ASN A 21 -0.27 3.57 9.83
N GLN A 22 -0.72 3.93 11.03
CA GLN A 22 0.11 4.67 11.99
C GLN A 22 1.29 3.80 12.47
N GLN A 23 1.01 2.56 12.85
CA GLN A 23 2.06 1.61 13.26
C GLN A 23 3.09 1.39 12.15
N ILE A 24 2.65 1.26 10.90
CA ILE A 24 3.56 1.08 9.77
C ILE A 24 4.40 2.34 9.55
N ALA A 25 3.81 3.53 9.62
CA ALA A 25 4.54 4.79 9.52
C ALA A 25 5.61 4.92 10.63
N GLU A 26 5.26 4.55 11.86
CA GLU A 26 6.19 4.54 13.00
C GLU A 26 7.32 3.50 12.84
N LEU A 27 7.00 2.29 12.37
CA LEU A 27 7.97 1.19 12.20
C LEU A 27 8.90 1.40 11.00
N THR A 28 8.39 1.96 9.91
CA THR A 28 9.15 2.15 8.66
C THR A 28 9.78 3.53 8.55
N GLY A 29 9.34 4.49 9.36
CA GLY A 29 9.72 5.90 9.25
C GLY A 29 9.17 6.57 7.99
N ARG A 30 8.25 5.92 7.27
CA ARG A 30 7.59 6.47 6.07
C ARG A 30 6.48 7.43 6.47
N PRO A 31 6.19 8.45 5.64
CA PRO A 31 5.07 9.33 5.89
C PRO A 31 3.74 8.56 5.81
N LEU A 32 2.79 8.91 6.67
CA LEU A 32 1.48 8.24 6.76
C LEU A 32 0.77 8.19 5.40
N VAL A 33 0.82 9.30 4.65
CA VAL A 33 0.20 9.41 3.32
C VAL A 33 0.75 8.36 2.35
N GLU A 34 2.06 8.08 2.36
CA GLU A 34 2.66 7.08 1.48
C GLU A 34 2.26 5.65 1.89
N VAL A 35 2.09 5.41 3.20
CA VAL A 35 1.57 4.14 3.72
C VAL A 35 0.11 3.94 3.29
N GLU A 36 -0.71 4.99 3.37
CA GLU A 36 -2.10 5.00 2.95
C GLU A 36 -2.24 4.68 1.46
N ASP A 37 -1.50 5.40 0.61
CA ASP A 37 -1.48 5.18 -0.84
C ASP A 37 -1.01 3.77 -1.19
N ARG A 38 0.08 3.30 -0.56
CA ARG A 38 0.56 1.94 -0.82
C ARG A 38 -0.46 0.88 -0.40
N ARG A 39 -1.11 1.04 0.76
CA ARG A 39 -2.13 0.10 1.23
C ARG A 39 -3.34 0.07 0.30
N LEU A 40 -3.77 1.24 -0.18
CA LEU A 40 -4.85 1.33 -1.17
C LEU A 40 -4.49 0.54 -2.43
N LEU A 41 -3.30 0.77 -3.00
CA LEU A 41 -2.80 0.02 -4.15
C LEU A 41 -2.75 -1.49 -3.89
N ALA A 42 -2.19 -1.91 -2.75
CA ALA A 42 -2.10 -3.33 -2.40
C ALA A 42 -3.48 -4.00 -2.24
N ASN A 43 -4.47 -3.26 -1.73
CA ASN A 43 -5.85 -3.75 -1.65
C ASN A 43 -6.51 -3.87 -3.04
N ILE A 44 -6.27 -2.91 -3.93
CA ILE A 44 -6.74 -2.96 -5.32
C ILE A 44 -6.14 -4.19 -6.01
N GLU A 45 -4.82 -4.34 -5.97
CA GLU A 45 -4.09 -5.48 -6.56
C GLU A 45 -4.58 -6.83 -6.02
N ARG A 46 -4.82 -6.93 -4.70
CA ARG A 46 -5.26 -8.18 -4.06
C ARG A 46 -6.71 -8.52 -4.39
N ASN A 47 -7.59 -7.53 -4.37
CA ASN A 47 -9.02 -7.74 -4.53
C ASN A 47 -9.46 -7.63 -5.99
N CYS A 48 -8.53 -7.36 -6.91
CA CYS A 48 -8.78 -7.10 -8.33
C CYS A 48 -9.89 -6.05 -8.52
N TRP A 49 -9.93 -5.04 -7.64
CA TRP A 49 -10.94 -3.97 -7.70
C TRP A 49 -10.79 -3.11 -8.96
N ASP A 50 -9.64 -3.16 -9.61
CA ASP A 50 -9.39 -2.58 -10.94
C ASP A 50 -9.94 -3.42 -12.10
N VAL A 51 -10.17 -4.72 -11.88
CA VAL A 51 -10.58 -5.67 -12.93
C VAL A 51 -12.09 -5.86 -12.98
N TRP A 52 -12.80 -5.54 -11.88
CA TRP A 52 -14.26 -5.63 -11.85
C TRP A 52 -14.89 -4.33 -11.38
N ASP A 53 -15.04 -3.41 -12.33
CA ASP A 53 -15.89 -2.25 -12.21
C ASP A 53 -17.23 -2.55 -12.91
N PRO A 54 -18.32 -2.85 -12.17
CA PRO A 54 -19.63 -3.11 -12.78
C PRO A 54 -20.26 -1.87 -13.42
N GLU A 55 -19.74 -0.66 -13.20
CA GLU A 55 -20.16 0.56 -13.90
C GLU A 55 -19.49 0.72 -15.29
N ASN A 56 -18.37 0.04 -15.55
CA ASN A 56 -17.66 0.01 -16.84
C ASN A 56 -17.96 -1.25 -17.68
N ALA A 57 -18.86 -2.11 -17.24
CA ALA A 57 -19.33 -3.26 -18.01
C ALA A 57 -20.44 -2.83 -19.02
N GLU A 58 -20.07 -2.02 -20.03
CA GLU A 58 -20.87 -1.82 -21.24
C GLU A 58 -20.37 -2.68 -22.41
#